data_AF-A0A935MG40-F1
#
_entry.id   AF-A0A935MG40-F1
#
_cell.length_a   1.000
_cell.length_b   1.000
_cell.length_c   1.000
_cell.angle_alpha   90.00
_cell.angle_beta   90.00
_cell.angle_gamma   90.00
#
_symmetry.space_group_name_H-M   'P 1'
#
loop_
_entity.id
_entity.type
_entity.pdbx_description
1 polymer ?
#
loop_
_entity_poly.entity_id
_entity_poly.type
_entity_poly.pdbx_seq_one_letter_code
_entity_poly.pdbx_strand_id
1 'polypeptide(L)'
;MQCPPLKNTEASKRRFVVMGFSYERYIGEMHESYGHRAESIMEKTFSKLSGGANLWKRFIQYEKTSPGKAACGNIHFAPNSQSDYDWNNPNPVQSECYDWQLNFPNFKGDVRTVGPSEWGGGDIRAHHKWWFNHFPRVAGRKNGIHNNWWQYVVSPQQVIL
;
A
#
# COMPACT_ATOMS: atom_id res chain seq x y z
N MET A 1 11.00 -8.18 -6.62
CA MET A 1 12.16 -7.63 -5.87
C MET A 1 12.28 -6.14 -6.20
N GLN A 2 12.22 -5.27 -5.19
CA GLN A 2 12.20 -3.81 -5.35
C GLN A 2 13.64 -3.28 -5.48
N CYS A 3 13.92 -2.45 -6.48
CA CYS A 3 15.24 -1.83 -6.62
C CYS A 3 15.36 -0.62 -5.67
N PRO A 4 16.41 -0.52 -4.84
CA PRO A 4 16.63 0.64 -3.99
C PRO A 4 16.87 1.89 -4.85
N PRO A 5 16.60 3.11 -4.33
CA PRO A 5 16.93 4.35 -5.02
C PRO A 5 18.41 4.39 -5.42
N LEU A 6 18.67 4.74 -6.68
CA LEU A 6 20.03 4.93 -7.17
C LEU A 6 20.69 6.11 -6.45
N LYS A 7 21.91 5.89 -5.96
CA LYS A 7 22.75 6.93 -5.35
C LYS A 7 23.52 7.70 -6.43
N ASN A 8 24.07 8.86 -6.06
CA ASN A 8 24.92 9.69 -6.93
C ASN A 8 24.20 10.13 -8.22
N THR A 9 22.94 10.55 -8.09
CA THR A 9 22.09 11.00 -9.20
C THR A 9 21.93 12.52 -9.24
N GLU A 10 22.85 13.27 -8.61
CA GLU A 10 22.78 14.72 -8.44
C GLU A 10 22.74 15.49 -9.78
N ALA A 11 23.28 14.89 -10.85
CA ALA A 11 23.22 15.45 -12.20
C ALA A 11 21.78 15.52 -12.75
N SER A 12 20.85 14.72 -12.22
CA SER A 12 19.46 14.72 -12.64
C SER A 12 18.64 15.73 -11.84
N LYS A 13 18.17 16.79 -12.53
CA LYS A 13 17.29 17.82 -11.93
C LYS A 13 15.88 17.30 -11.58
N ARG A 14 15.55 16.07 -11.96
CA ARG A 14 14.24 15.44 -11.75
C ARG A 14 14.40 13.99 -11.30
N ARG A 15 13.43 13.52 -10.53
CA ARG A 15 13.30 12.11 -10.14
C ARG A 15 12.56 11.35 -11.23
N PHE A 16 12.99 10.13 -11.54
CA PHE A 16 12.32 9.27 -12.51
C PHE A 16 12.10 7.89 -11.88
N VAL A 17 11.02 7.23 -12.30
CA VAL A 17 10.76 5.82 -11.97
C VAL A 17 10.83 5.05 -13.27
N VAL A 18 11.75 4.10 -13.34
CA VAL A 18 11.86 3.16 -14.46
C VAL A 18 11.11 1.90 -14.08
N MET A 19 10.14 1.50 -14.90
CA MET A 19 9.39 0.25 -14.73
C MET A 19 9.63 -0.61 -15.96
N GLY A 20 9.99 -1.87 -15.73
CA GLY A 20 10.12 -2.88 -16.78
C GLY A 20 8.98 -3.88 -16.67
N PHE A 21 8.23 -4.06 -17.74
CA PHE A 21 7.19 -5.08 -17.82
C PHE A 21 7.68 -6.23 -18.69
N SER A 22 7.50 -7.47 -18.22
CA SER A 22 7.73 -8.65 -19.04
C SER A 22 6.49 -8.93 -19.87
N TYR A 23 6.66 -9.08 -21.18
CA TYR A 23 5.60 -9.51 -22.11
C TYR A 23 5.23 -10.99 -21.93
N GLU A 24 6.01 -11.76 -21.16
CA GLU A 24 5.74 -13.15 -20.83
C GLU A 24 4.84 -13.31 -19.60
N ARG A 25 4.48 -12.20 -18.94
CA ARG A 25 3.66 -12.14 -17.72
C ARG A 25 2.34 -11.43 -18.01
N TYR A 26 1.36 -11.60 -17.13
CA TYR A 26 0.01 -11.08 -17.32
C TYR A 26 -0.21 -9.72 -16.63
N ILE A 27 -1.43 -9.20 -16.77
CA ILE A 27 -1.84 -7.88 -16.24
C ILE A 27 -1.69 -7.82 -14.71
N GLY A 28 -1.83 -8.94 -14.00
CA GLY A 28 -1.69 -9.00 -12.54
C GLY A 28 -0.32 -8.53 -12.08
N GLU A 29 0.72 -8.97 -12.77
CA GLU A 29 2.11 -8.71 -12.47
C GLU A 29 2.57 -7.32 -12.92
N MET A 30 1.94 -6.77 -13.96
CA MET A 30 2.06 -5.35 -14.28
C MET A 30 1.49 -4.49 -13.14
N HIS A 31 0.35 -4.87 -12.56
CA HIS A 31 -0.21 -4.17 -11.39
C HIS A 31 0.68 -4.33 -10.16
N GLU A 32 1.25 -5.52 -9.95
CA GLU A 32 2.21 -5.78 -8.87
C GLU A 32 3.43 -4.88 -8.99
N SER A 33 3.98 -4.75 -10.21
CA SER A 33 5.12 -3.87 -10.48
C SER A 33 4.82 -2.41 -10.13
N TYR A 34 3.60 -1.94 -10.43
CA TYR A 34 3.15 -0.62 -10.03
C TYR A 34 2.89 -0.52 -8.51
N GLY A 35 2.42 -1.60 -7.89
CA GLY A 35 2.31 -1.77 -6.44
C GLY A 35 3.63 -1.59 -5.72
N HIS A 36 4.67 -2.26 -6.20
CA HIS A 36 6.02 -2.11 -5.68
C HIS A 36 6.57 -0.70 -5.83
N ARG A 37 6.26 0.00 -6.92
CA ARG A 37 6.54 1.44 -7.03
C ARG A 37 5.86 2.21 -5.91
N ALA A 38 4.58 1.96 -5.66
CA ALA A 38 3.83 2.64 -4.60
C ALA A 38 4.43 2.36 -3.23
N GLU A 39 4.73 1.10 -2.90
CA GLU A 39 5.38 0.73 -1.63
C GLU A 39 6.69 1.47 -1.41
N SER A 40 7.58 1.48 -2.41
CA SER A 40 8.87 2.17 -2.33
C SER A 40 8.71 3.68 -2.09
N ILE A 41 7.78 4.31 -2.82
CA ILE A 41 7.47 5.74 -2.70
C ILE A 41 6.89 6.06 -1.32
N MET A 42 5.95 5.26 -0.84
CA MET A 42 5.27 5.51 0.44
C MET A 42 6.20 5.24 1.62
N GLU A 43 7.00 4.17 1.57
CA GLU A 43 8.03 3.89 2.56
C GLU A 43 9.01 5.06 2.69
N LYS A 44 9.45 5.64 1.56
CA LYS A 44 10.32 6.81 1.57
C LYS A 44 9.60 8.07 2.07
N THR A 45 8.37 8.30 1.65
CA THR A 45 7.57 9.48 2.04
C THR A 45 7.36 9.52 3.55
N PHE A 46 7.18 8.36 4.18
CA PHE A 46 6.98 8.24 5.62
C PHE A 46 8.26 7.96 6.41
N SER A 47 9.45 7.93 5.78
CA SER A 47 10.70 7.43 6.42
C SER A 47 11.17 8.25 7.63
N LYS A 48 10.72 9.50 7.76
CA LYS A 48 11.03 10.39 8.88
C LYS A 48 10.07 10.26 10.06
N LEU A 49 8.97 9.53 9.89
CA LEU A 49 7.95 9.34 10.92
C LEU A 49 8.09 7.95 11.54
N SER A 50 7.79 7.86 12.82
CA SER A 50 7.83 6.61 13.59
C SER A 50 6.58 6.44 14.45
N GLY A 51 6.38 5.23 14.99
CA GLY A 51 5.23 4.91 15.84
C GLY A 51 3.89 5.23 15.16
N GLY A 52 2.93 5.73 15.95
CA GLY A 52 1.59 6.07 15.46
C GLY A 52 1.55 7.24 14.46
N ALA A 53 2.64 8.01 14.30
CA ALA A 53 2.71 9.04 13.28
C ALA A 53 2.98 8.47 11.88
N ASN A 54 3.57 7.27 11.78
CA ASN A 54 3.84 6.60 10.52
C ASN A 54 2.60 5.84 10.04
N LEU A 55 1.73 6.57 9.34
CA LEU A 55 0.47 6.05 8.82
C LEU A 55 0.67 4.98 7.73
N TRP A 56 1.78 5.00 6.99
CA TRP A 56 2.11 3.93 6.04
C TRP A 56 2.34 2.60 6.74
N LYS A 57 3.11 2.58 7.84
CA LYS A 57 3.34 1.35 8.62
C LYS A 57 2.06 0.78 9.22
N ARG A 58 1.09 1.63 9.60
CA ARG A 58 -0.25 1.19 10.02
C ARG A 58 -1.05 0.61 8.85
N PHE A 59 -1.06 1.31 7.71
CA PHE A 59 -1.81 0.88 6.52
C PHE A 59 -1.43 -0.53 6.05
N ILE A 60 -0.13 -0.85 6.07
CA ILE A 60 0.37 -2.14 5.58
C ILE A 60 0.29 -3.29 6.60
N GLN A 61 -0.31 -3.07 7.76
CA GLN A 61 -0.49 -4.12 8.76
C GLN A 61 -1.43 -5.21 8.25
N TYR A 62 -1.11 -6.44 8.59
CA TYR A 62 -1.93 -7.63 8.37
C TYR A 62 -1.72 -8.59 9.54
N GLU A 63 -2.63 -9.53 9.73
CA GLU A 63 -2.77 -10.29 10.97
C GLU A 63 -1.47 -10.97 11.42
N LYS A 64 -0.72 -11.57 10.49
CA LYS A 64 0.54 -12.26 10.82
C LYS A 64 1.63 -11.33 11.35
N THR A 65 1.69 -10.07 10.90
CA THR A 65 2.71 -9.10 11.34
C THR A 65 2.22 -8.19 12.47
N SER A 66 0.92 -8.06 12.64
CA SER A 66 0.30 -7.21 13.66
C SER A 66 -1.02 -7.84 14.12
N PRO A 67 -0.96 -8.89 14.97
CA PRO A 67 -2.15 -9.62 15.41
C PRO A 67 -3.18 -8.71 16.07
N GLY A 68 -4.45 -8.85 15.66
CA GLY A 68 -5.58 -8.04 16.12
C GLY A 68 -5.56 -6.57 15.64
N LYS A 69 -4.65 -6.22 14.72
CA LYS A 69 -4.48 -4.86 14.18
C LYS A 69 -4.32 -4.88 12.65
N ALA A 70 -4.91 -5.86 11.97
CA ALA A 70 -4.86 -5.90 10.52
C ALA A 70 -5.50 -4.64 9.91
N ALA A 71 -4.87 -4.09 8.88
CA ALA A 71 -5.38 -2.96 8.11
C ALA A 71 -5.57 -3.41 6.66
N CYS A 72 -4.90 -2.79 5.70
CA CYS A 72 -5.06 -3.10 4.28
C CYS A 72 -4.04 -4.12 3.76
N GLY A 73 -3.01 -4.47 4.54
CA GLY A 73 -1.90 -5.29 4.06
C GLY A 73 -1.09 -4.58 2.96
N ASN A 74 -0.42 -5.35 2.10
CA ASN A 74 0.49 -4.84 1.09
C ASN A 74 0.25 -5.50 -0.27
N ILE A 75 1.14 -5.25 -1.24
CA ILE A 75 0.92 -5.77 -2.60
C ILE A 75 0.94 -7.30 -2.66
N HIS A 76 1.62 -7.96 -1.71
CA HIS A 76 1.80 -9.40 -1.61
C HIS A 76 0.86 -10.07 -0.61
N PHE A 77 0.45 -9.34 0.43
CA PHE A 77 -0.29 -9.89 1.58
C PHE A 77 -1.61 -9.13 1.77
N ALA A 78 -2.73 -9.86 1.73
CA ALA A 78 -4.02 -9.38 2.20
C ALA A 78 -4.09 -9.40 3.75
N PRO A 79 -5.12 -8.78 4.37
CA PRO A 79 -5.23 -8.68 5.82
C PRO A 79 -5.12 -10.02 6.58
N ASN A 80 -5.58 -11.13 6.00
CA ASN A 80 -5.53 -12.46 6.62
C ASN A 80 -4.43 -13.39 6.08
N SER A 81 -3.59 -12.92 5.14
CA SER A 81 -2.57 -13.74 4.49
C SER A 81 -1.54 -14.31 5.48
N GLN A 82 -1.19 -15.58 5.31
CA GLN A 82 -0.18 -16.28 6.11
C GLN A 82 1.13 -16.55 5.35
N SER A 83 1.10 -16.48 4.03
CA SER A 83 2.27 -16.58 3.15
C SER A 83 2.16 -15.61 1.98
N ASP A 84 3.24 -15.51 1.19
CA ASP A 84 3.27 -14.68 -0.01
C ASP A 84 2.15 -15.10 -0.98
N TYR A 85 1.43 -14.11 -1.53
CA TYR A 85 0.26 -14.28 -2.42
C TYR A 85 -0.92 -15.08 -1.86
N ASP A 86 -1.01 -15.23 -0.53
CA ASP A 86 -2.11 -15.95 0.14
C ASP A 86 -3.41 -15.12 0.20
N TRP A 87 -4.00 -14.82 -0.95
CA TRP A 87 -5.22 -14.00 -1.06
C TRP A 87 -6.52 -14.81 -1.04
N ASN A 88 -6.46 -16.14 -1.00
CA ASN A 88 -7.64 -16.99 -0.89
C ASN A 88 -7.74 -17.71 0.47
N ASN A 89 -7.06 -17.19 1.49
CA ASN A 89 -7.11 -17.77 2.82
C ASN A 89 -8.56 -17.73 3.36
N PRO A 90 -9.18 -18.89 3.69
CA PRO A 90 -10.58 -18.93 4.09
C PRO A 90 -10.81 -18.42 5.51
N ASN A 91 -9.76 -18.20 6.31
CA ASN A 91 -9.87 -17.77 7.70
C ASN A 91 -10.01 -16.24 7.76
N PRO A 92 -11.18 -15.69 8.10
CA PRO A 92 -11.36 -14.26 8.18
C PRO A 92 -10.68 -13.67 9.42
N VAL A 93 -10.37 -12.37 9.38
CA VAL A 93 -9.74 -11.62 10.47
C VAL A 93 -10.46 -10.30 10.72
N GLN A 94 -10.27 -9.70 11.90
CA GLN A 94 -10.71 -8.33 12.15
C GLN A 94 -9.76 -7.36 11.46
N SER A 95 -10.29 -6.46 10.62
CA SER A 95 -9.49 -5.46 9.91
C SER A 95 -10.14 -4.08 9.94
N GLU A 96 -9.29 -3.04 10.04
CA GLU A 96 -9.67 -1.63 9.90
C GLU A 96 -9.63 -1.12 8.46
N CYS A 97 -9.57 -2.00 7.43
CA CYS A 97 -9.51 -1.58 6.03
C CYS A 97 -10.65 -0.64 5.63
N TYR A 98 -11.86 -0.84 6.16
CA TYR A 98 -13.00 0.05 5.93
C TYR A 98 -12.84 1.42 6.61
N ASP A 99 -12.15 1.50 7.75
CA ASP A 99 -11.85 2.79 8.39
C ASP A 99 -10.89 3.61 7.52
N TRP A 100 -9.94 2.95 6.87
CA TRP A 100 -9.07 3.58 5.85
C TRP A 100 -9.85 4.06 4.63
N GLN A 101 -10.74 3.22 4.11
CA GLN A 101 -11.48 3.52 2.88
C GLN A 101 -12.52 4.63 3.07
N LEU A 102 -13.23 4.63 4.20
CA LEU A 102 -14.44 5.43 4.39
C LEU A 102 -14.24 6.62 5.33
N ASN A 103 -13.31 6.53 6.29
CA ASN A 103 -13.21 7.52 7.36
C ASN A 103 -11.87 8.27 7.41
N PHE A 104 -10.86 7.89 6.61
CA PHE A 104 -9.61 8.65 6.55
C PHE A 104 -9.86 10.11 6.11
N PRO A 105 -9.30 11.13 6.81
CA PRO A 105 -8.23 11.06 7.81
C PRO A 105 -8.70 11.01 9.28
N ASN A 106 -10.01 11.00 9.50
CA ASN A 106 -10.68 11.04 10.80
C ASN A 106 -11.29 9.67 11.12
N PHE A 107 -10.40 8.72 11.43
CA PHE A 107 -10.73 7.35 11.81
C PHE A 107 -11.84 7.29 12.87
N LYS A 108 -12.77 6.34 12.69
CA LYS A 108 -13.89 6.10 13.61
C LYS A 108 -13.76 4.78 14.37
N GLY A 109 -12.70 3.99 14.10
CA GLY A 109 -12.55 2.66 14.67
C GLY A 109 -13.44 1.63 13.98
N ASP A 110 -13.72 1.81 12.68
CA ASP A 110 -14.50 0.87 11.87
C ASP A 110 -13.68 -0.40 11.59
N VAL A 111 -13.82 -1.38 12.49
CA VAL A 111 -13.17 -2.70 12.39
C VAL A 111 -14.23 -3.74 12.06
N ARG A 112 -13.98 -4.54 11.03
CA ARG A 112 -14.91 -5.56 10.53
C ARG A 112 -14.23 -6.90 10.33
N THR A 113 -15.02 -7.97 10.41
CA THR A 113 -14.61 -9.29 9.95
C THR A 113 -14.51 -9.29 8.43
N VAL A 114 -13.31 -9.47 7.89
CA VAL A 114 -13.04 -9.48 6.45
C VAL A 114 -12.39 -10.79 6.03
N GLY A 115 -12.59 -11.18 4.78
CA GLY A 115 -12.07 -12.42 4.23
C GLY A 115 -11.84 -12.33 2.72
N PRO A 116 -11.52 -13.46 2.07
CA PRO A 116 -10.99 -13.48 0.72
C PRO A 116 -11.92 -12.86 -0.33
N SER A 117 -13.24 -12.91 -0.10
CA SER A 117 -14.23 -12.28 -0.98
C SER A 117 -14.06 -10.77 -1.15
N GLU A 118 -13.47 -10.08 -0.17
CA GLU A 118 -13.27 -8.62 -0.20
C GLU A 118 -12.30 -8.18 -1.31
N TRP A 119 -11.27 -8.99 -1.56
CA TRP A 119 -10.18 -8.68 -2.49
C TRP A 119 -10.10 -9.69 -3.66
N GLY A 120 -11.17 -10.44 -3.90
CA GLY A 120 -11.33 -11.27 -5.10
C GLY A 120 -10.83 -12.71 -5.01
N GLY A 121 -10.63 -13.24 -3.80
CA GLY A 121 -10.55 -14.68 -3.56
C GLY A 121 -9.39 -15.40 -4.24
N GLY A 122 -8.21 -14.78 -4.25
CA GLY A 122 -7.03 -15.33 -4.91
C GLY A 122 -6.71 -14.70 -6.27
N ASP A 123 -7.61 -13.91 -6.86
CA ASP A 123 -7.31 -13.20 -8.10
C ASP A 123 -6.33 -12.05 -7.85
N ILE A 124 -5.16 -12.15 -8.47
CA ILE A 124 -4.06 -11.19 -8.35
C ILE A 124 -4.47 -9.76 -8.72
N ARG A 125 -5.27 -9.61 -9.78
CA ARG A 125 -5.67 -8.29 -10.28
C ARG A 125 -6.72 -7.68 -9.37
N ALA A 126 -7.65 -8.49 -8.88
CA ALA A 126 -8.67 -8.07 -7.93
C ALA A 126 -8.03 -7.61 -6.62
N HIS A 127 -7.05 -8.35 -6.10
CA HIS A 127 -6.32 -7.95 -4.89
C HIS A 127 -5.64 -6.60 -5.06
N HIS A 128 -4.86 -6.44 -6.14
CA HIS A 128 -4.17 -5.17 -6.40
C HIS A 128 -5.14 -4.00 -6.58
N LYS A 129 -6.25 -4.21 -7.29
CA LYS A 129 -7.30 -3.18 -7.45
C LYS A 129 -7.94 -2.81 -6.11
N TRP A 130 -8.26 -3.81 -5.30
CA TRP A 130 -8.81 -3.60 -3.96
C TRP A 130 -7.83 -2.79 -3.12
N TRP A 131 -6.56 -3.18 -3.07
CA TRP A 131 -5.53 -2.51 -2.29
C TRP A 131 -5.33 -1.05 -2.70
N PHE A 132 -5.24 -0.77 -4.01
CA PHE A 132 -5.15 0.60 -4.53
C PHE A 132 -6.41 1.44 -4.26
N ASN A 133 -7.59 0.83 -4.24
CA ASN A 133 -8.83 1.53 -3.90
C ASN A 133 -8.88 1.99 -2.43
N HIS A 134 -8.04 1.42 -1.56
CA HIS A 134 -7.90 1.83 -0.16
C HIS A 134 -6.89 2.97 0.04
N PHE A 135 -6.15 3.37 -1.00
CA PHE A 135 -5.22 4.50 -0.87
C PHE A 135 -5.99 5.80 -0.62
N PRO A 136 -5.64 6.54 0.46
CA PRO A 136 -6.20 7.85 0.73
C PRO A 136 -6.11 8.82 -0.45
N ARG A 137 -7.21 9.51 -0.73
CA ARG A 137 -7.35 10.47 -1.84
C ARG A 137 -8.14 11.73 -1.47
N VAL A 138 -8.02 12.14 -0.20
CA VAL A 138 -8.75 13.29 0.37
C VAL A 138 -7.84 14.50 0.57
N ALA A 139 -8.44 15.68 0.71
CA ALA A 139 -7.71 16.93 0.94
C ALA A 139 -7.03 16.98 2.32
N GLY A 140 -6.10 17.93 2.46
CA GLY A 140 -5.41 18.21 3.71
C GLY A 140 -4.09 17.47 3.88
N ARG A 141 -3.52 17.62 5.08
CA ARG A 141 -2.25 17.04 5.47
C ARG A 141 -2.33 16.49 6.89
N LYS A 142 -1.53 15.47 7.17
CA LYS A 142 -1.30 14.94 8.51
C LYS A 142 0.19 14.63 8.67
N ASN A 143 0.79 15.07 9.77
CA ASN A 143 2.23 14.93 10.03
C ASN A 143 3.12 15.45 8.90
N GLY A 144 2.71 16.55 8.25
CA GLY A 144 3.43 17.16 7.13
C GLY A 144 3.24 16.49 5.77
N ILE A 145 2.60 15.32 5.71
CA ILE A 145 2.34 14.53 4.49
C ILE A 145 0.93 14.80 3.98
N HIS A 146 0.75 14.88 2.66
CA HIS A 146 -0.57 15.01 2.03
C HIS A 146 -1.43 13.77 2.26
N ASN A 147 -2.69 14.00 2.57
CA ASN A 147 -3.71 12.97 2.74
C ASN A 147 -4.06 12.27 1.42
N ASN A 148 -3.74 12.86 0.28
CA ASN A 148 -3.90 12.23 -1.02
C ASN A 148 -2.58 11.57 -1.42
N TRP A 149 -2.46 10.25 -1.23
CA TRP A 149 -1.21 9.53 -1.45
C TRP A 149 -0.87 9.34 -2.93
N TRP A 150 -1.87 9.36 -3.81
CA TRP A 150 -1.69 9.25 -5.26
C TRP A 150 -0.80 10.36 -5.84
N GLN A 151 -0.77 11.52 -5.19
CA GLN A 151 0.12 12.63 -5.50
C GLN A 151 1.59 12.18 -5.55
N TYR A 152 2.02 11.40 -4.55
CA TYR A 152 3.37 10.85 -4.47
C TYR A 152 3.58 9.69 -5.44
N VAL A 153 2.62 8.76 -5.50
CA VAL A 153 2.73 7.54 -6.31
C VAL A 153 2.85 7.89 -7.80
N VAL A 154 2.02 8.80 -8.29
CA VAL A 154 2.01 9.24 -9.70
C VAL A 154 3.16 10.19 -10.00
N SER A 155 3.47 11.12 -9.08
CA SER A 155 4.56 12.09 -9.25
C SER A 155 5.65 11.90 -8.19
N PRO A 156 6.73 11.17 -8.50
CA PRO A 156 7.84 10.99 -7.55
C PRO A 156 8.52 12.32 -7.20
N GLN A 157 8.29 13.39 -7.96
CA GLN A 157 8.79 14.73 -7.65
C GLN A 157 8.16 15.33 -6.39
N GLN A 158 7.07 14.78 -5.88
CA GLN A 158 6.40 15.29 -4.68
C GLN A 158 6.86 14.58 -3.41
N VAL A 159 7.63 13.48 -3.50
CA VAL A 159 8.12 12.74 -2.33
C VAL A 159 8.95 13.65 -1.43
N ILE A 160 8.61 13.69 -0.15
CA ILE A 160 9.27 14.52 0.86
C ILE A 160 10.56 13.81 1.29
N LEU A 161 11.70 14.53 1.23
CA LEU A 161 13.02 14.03 1.60
C LEU A 161 13.41 14.48 3.00
#